data_AF-W1XQM1-F1
#
_entry.id   AF-W1XQM1-F1
#
_cell.length_a   1.000
_cell.length_b   1.000
_cell.length_c   1.000
_cell.angle_alpha   90.00
_cell.angle_beta   90.00
_cell.angle_gamma   90.00
#
_symmetry.space_group_name_H-M   'P 1'
#
loop_
_entity.id
_entity.type
_entity.pdbx_description
1 polymer ?
#
loop_
_entity_poly.entity_id
_entity_poly.type
_entity_poly.pdbx_seq_one_letter_code
_entity_poly.pdbx_strand_id
1 'polypeptide(L)'
;MSEEKVKYNTSTIAEMTGGIILANFEKDIQVRETTYQSEADLERQMIENLVSQGYERLIVKSNDELYVNLKIQIEKLNGVSFTNEEWARFLLEYLDVPNDG
;
A
#
# COMPACT_ATOMS: atom_id res chain seq x y z
N MET A 1 -37.00 -16.99 30.72
CA MET A 1 -37.06 -15.56 30.40
C MET A 1 -36.01 -15.33 29.34
N SER A 2 -36.41 -15.38 28.07
CA SER A 2 -35.49 -15.37 26.93
C SER A 2 -35.31 -13.91 26.51
N GLU A 3 -34.11 -13.37 26.65
CA GLU A 3 -33.79 -12.02 26.20
C GLU A 3 -33.74 -11.99 24.67
N GLU A 4 -34.73 -11.31 24.09
CA GLU A 4 -34.85 -11.07 22.65
C GLU A 4 -33.73 -10.11 22.21
N LYS A 5 -32.77 -10.61 21.42
CA LYS A 5 -31.75 -9.76 20.78
C LYS A 5 -32.45 -8.81 19.81
N VAL A 6 -32.54 -7.54 20.20
CA VAL A 6 -33.10 -6.46 19.37
C VAL A 6 -32.32 -6.41 18.05
N LYS A 7 -33.00 -6.76 16.95
CA LYS A 7 -32.47 -6.57 15.59
C LYS A 7 -32.50 -5.07 15.30
N TYR A 8 -31.34 -4.42 15.38
CA TYR A 8 -31.17 -3.08 14.84
C TYR A 8 -31.30 -3.15 13.32
N ASN A 9 -32.46 -2.76 12.79
CA ASN A 9 -32.63 -2.56 11.35
C ASN A 9 -31.87 -1.28 10.98
N THR A 10 -30.61 -1.43 10.57
CA THR A 10 -29.84 -0.34 9.96
C THR A 10 -30.40 -0.09 8.58
N SER A 11 -31.17 0.99 8.41
CA SER A 11 -31.50 1.50 7.08
C SER A 11 -30.28 2.25 6.55
N THR A 12 -29.71 1.82 5.44
CA THR A 12 -28.58 2.51 4.80
C THR A 12 -29.05 3.88 4.30
N ILE A 13 -28.71 4.95 5.03
CA ILE A 13 -29.11 6.32 4.67
C ILE A 13 -28.17 6.90 3.60
N ALA A 14 -26.95 6.38 3.49
CA ALA A 14 -26.01 6.65 2.41
C ALA A 14 -25.04 5.46 2.27
N GLU A 15 -24.85 4.99 1.04
CA GLU A 15 -23.86 3.97 0.69
C GLU A 15 -22.69 4.67 -0.01
N MET A 16 -21.50 4.64 0.60
CA MET A 16 -20.26 5.11 -0.04
C MET A 16 -19.49 3.89 -0.55
N THR A 17 -19.70 3.53 -1.81
CA THR A 17 -19.07 2.37 -2.47
C THR A 17 -17.55 2.50 -2.65
N GLY A 18 -16.93 3.61 -2.19
CA GLY A 18 -15.48 3.88 -2.27
C GLY A 18 -14.89 4.50 -1.00
N GLY A 19 -15.54 4.35 0.16
CA GLY A 19 -14.98 4.77 1.43
C GLY A 19 -13.85 3.83 1.90
N ILE A 20 -12.81 4.38 2.53
CA ILE A 20 -11.72 3.59 3.13
C ILE A 20 -12.12 2.91 4.46
N ILE A 21 -13.29 3.27 5.02
CA ILE A 21 -13.83 2.69 6.25
C ILE A 21 -14.83 1.60 5.88
N LEU A 22 -14.52 0.37 6.27
CA LEU A 22 -15.37 -0.79 6.01
C LEU A 22 -16.51 -0.84 7.02
N ALA A 23 -17.76 -0.78 6.56
CA ALA A 23 -18.95 -0.91 7.40
C ALA A 23 -19.16 -2.35 7.90
N ASN A 24 -18.73 -3.33 7.11
CA ASN A 24 -18.71 -4.75 7.47
C ASN A 24 -17.39 -5.34 6.99
N PHE A 25 -16.64 -5.96 7.90
CA PHE A 25 -15.40 -6.66 7.60
C PHE A 25 -15.57 -8.11 8.04
N GLU A 26 -15.63 -9.02 7.07
CA GLU A 26 -15.56 -10.46 7.38
C GLU A 26 -14.12 -10.78 7.73
N LYS A 27 -13.87 -11.03 9.02
CA LYS A 27 -12.55 -11.47 9.46
C LYS A 27 -12.24 -12.80 8.80
N ASP A 28 -11.17 -12.83 8.02
CA ASP A 28 -10.68 -14.06 7.44
C ASP A 28 -10.31 -15.04 8.56
N ILE A 29 -11.01 -16.18 8.60
CA ILE A 29 -10.92 -17.18 9.68
C ILE A 29 -9.57 -17.92 9.62
N GLN A 30 -8.81 -17.75 8.52
CA GLN A 30 -7.52 -18.39 8.31
C GLN A 30 -6.43 -17.92 9.29
N VAL A 31 -6.57 -16.74 9.91
CA VAL A 31 -5.64 -16.26 10.95
C VAL A 31 -6.07 -16.78 12.33
N ARG A 32 -6.08 -18.11 12.49
CA ARG A 32 -5.98 -18.74 13.81
C ARG A 32 -4.52 -19.11 14.04
N GLU A 33 -3.69 -18.10 14.29
CA GLU A 33 -2.32 -18.31 14.71
C GLU A 33 -2.28 -18.59 16.21
N THR A 34 -2.32 -19.87 16.54
CA THR A 34 -2.08 -20.37 17.90
C THR A 34 -0.59 -20.41 18.27
N THR A 35 0.30 -19.85 17.45
CA THR A 35 1.75 -19.96 17.63
C THR A 35 2.44 -18.66 17.21
N TYR A 36 3.36 -18.18 18.04
CA TYR A 36 4.29 -17.09 17.69
C TYR A 36 4.98 -17.41 16.36
N GLN A 37 4.62 -16.69 15.30
CA GLN A 37 5.31 -16.75 14.02
C GLN A 37 6.63 -15.97 14.09
N SER A 38 7.60 -16.35 13.24
CA SER A 38 8.83 -15.58 13.07
C SER A 38 8.56 -14.31 12.25
N GLU A 39 9.34 -13.25 12.43
CA GLU A 39 9.24 -12.02 11.62
C GLU A 39 9.39 -12.32 10.12
N ALA A 40 10.22 -13.31 9.75
CA ALA A 40 10.43 -13.71 8.36
C ALA A 40 9.20 -14.37 7.74
N ASP A 41 8.40 -15.11 8.52
CA ASP A 41 7.16 -15.72 8.03
C ASP A 41 6.04 -14.67 7.92
N LEU A 42 5.96 -13.74 8.89
CA LEU A 42 5.05 -12.60 8.85
C LEU A 42 5.34 -11.69 7.65
N GLU A 43 6.60 -11.38 7.38
CA GLU A 43 7.02 -10.57 6.23
C GLU A 43 6.60 -11.25 4.91
N ARG A 44 6.81 -12.56 4.79
CA ARG A 44 6.41 -13.30 3.59
C ARG A 44 4.92 -13.22 3.35
N GLN A 45 4.10 -13.48 4.38
CA GLN A 45 2.65 -13.39 4.28
C GLN A 45 2.18 -11.97 3.95
N MET A 46 2.81 -10.95 4.54
CA MET A 46 2.48 -9.55 4.24
C MET A 46 2.77 -9.22 2.76
N ILE A 47 3.93 -9.63 2.25
CA ILE A 47 4.29 -9.44 0.84
C ILE A 47 3.29 -10.16 -0.07
N GLU A 48 2.94 -11.41 0.22
CA GLU A 48 1.97 -12.17 -0.57
C GLU A 48 0.58 -11.50 -0.59
N ASN A 49 0.14 -10.97 0.55
CA ASN A 49 -1.11 -10.21 0.65
C ASN A 49 -1.08 -8.90 -0.13
N LEU A 50 0.06 -8.19 -0.15
CA LEU A 50 0.20 -6.97 -0.94
C LEU A 50 0.20 -7.30 -2.44
N VAL A 51 0.90 -8.36 -2.84
CA VAL A 51 0.92 -8.80 -4.25
C VAL A 51 -0.47 -9.23 -4.71
N SER A 52 -1.25 -9.92 -3.87
CA SER A 52 -2.63 -10.30 -4.20
C SER A 52 -3.58 -9.10 -4.33
N GLN A 53 -3.30 -8.00 -3.62
CA GLN A 53 -4.00 -6.72 -3.76
C GLN A 53 -3.56 -5.92 -5.00
N GLY A 54 -2.61 -6.42 -5.79
CA GLY A 54 -2.14 -5.79 -7.03
C GLY A 54 -0.91 -4.90 -6.86
N TYR A 55 -0.24 -4.94 -5.70
CA TYR A 55 1.03 -4.24 -5.52
C TYR A 55 2.17 -5.00 -6.21
N GLU A 56 2.99 -4.29 -6.97
CA GLU A 56 4.17 -4.87 -7.61
C GLU A 56 5.32 -5.00 -6.61
N ARG A 57 5.90 -6.21 -6.50
CA ARG A 57 7.05 -6.43 -5.63
C ARG A 57 8.34 -5.96 -6.31
N LEU A 58 8.82 -4.80 -5.88
CA LEU A 58 10.13 -4.29 -6.27
C LEU A 58 11.22 -4.82 -5.32
N ILE A 59 12.25 -5.45 -5.86
CA ILE A 59 13.45 -5.83 -5.09
C ILE A 59 14.58 -4.88 -5.50
N VAL A 60 14.80 -3.84 -4.71
CA VAL A 60 15.95 -2.94 -4.88
C VAL A 60 16.92 -3.15 -3.73
N LYS A 61 18.22 -3.23 -4.05
CA LYS A 61 19.28 -3.43 -3.06
C LYS A 61 20.19 -2.22 -2.96
N SER A 62 20.09 -1.29 -3.90
CA SER A 62 20.88 -0.06 -3.93
C SER A 62 20.00 1.16 -4.16
N ASN A 63 20.48 2.29 -3.65
CA ASN A 63 19.80 3.56 -3.75
C ASN A 63 19.68 4.02 -5.22
N ASP A 64 20.71 3.77 -6.05
CA ASP A 64 20.67 4.00 -7.50
C ASP A 64 19.53 3.23 -8.21
N GLU A 65 19.29 1.97 -7.84
CA GLU A 65 18.22 1.17 -8.42
C GLU A 65 16.84 1.72 -8.07
N LEU A 66 16.70 2.30 -6.87
CA LEU A 66 15.48 2.95 -6.41
C LEU A 66 15.24 4.26 -7.19
N TYR A 67 16.28 5.04 -7.47
CA TYR A 67 16.16 6.24 -8.32
C TYR A 67 15.79 5.91 -9.76
N VAL A 68 16.35 4.84 -10.33
CA VAL A 68 15.96 4.37 -11.67
C VAL A 68 14.49 3.94 -11.69
N ASN A 69 14.03 3.21 -10.67
CA ASN A 69 12.62 2.84 -10.58
C ASN A 69 11.71 4.07 -10.44
N LEU A 70 12.08 5.00 -9.56
CA LEU A 70 11.33 6.25 -9.37
C LEU A 70 11.20 7.04 -10.67
N LYS A 71 12.29 7.15 -11.44
CA LYS A 71 12.29 7.78 -12.76
C LYS A 71 11.22 7.17 -13.65
N ILE A 72 11.23 5.85 -13.80
CA ILE A 72 10.28 5.11 -14.65
C ILE A 72 8.83 5.34 -14.19
N GLN A 73 8.58 5.35 -12.87
CA GLN A 73 7.22 5.57 -12.35
C GLN A 73 6.74 7.01 -12.59
N ILE A 74 7.59 8.01 -12.44
CA ILE A 74 7.23 9.42 -12.71
C ILE A 74 7.01 9.64 -14.20
N GLU A 75 7.86 9.06 -15.06
CA GLU A 75 7.70 9.09 -16.52
C GLU A 75 6.37 8.44 -16.94
N LYS A 76 6.05 7.27 -16.38
CA LYS A 76 4.81 6.55 -16.65
C LYS A 76 3.57 7.31 -16.17
N LEU A 77 3.65 7.96 -15.00
CA LEU A 77 2.55 8.72 -14.42
C LEU A 77 2.26 10.02 -15.22
N ASN A 78 3.32 10.73 -15.63
CA ASN A 78 3.19 12.02 -16.30
C ASN A 78 3.22 11.94 -17.83
N GLY A 79 3.55 10.79 -18.41
CA GLY A 79 3.68 10.61 -19.86
C GLY A 79 4.84 11.40 -20.47
N VAL A 80 5.90 11.63 -19.69
CA VAL A 80 7.10 12.36 -20.10
C VAL A 80 8.30 11.42 -20.15
N SER A 81 9.34 11.79 -20.88
CA SER A 81 10.61 11.06 -20.87
C SER A 81 11.71 12.04 -20.48
N PHE A 82 12.38 11.77 -19.36
CA PHE A 82 13.48 12.58 -18.86
C PHE A 82 14.81 12.09 -19.42
N THR A 83 15.64 13.01 -19.85
CA THR A 83 17.07 12.73 -20.06
C THR A 83 17.77 12.54 -18.71
N ASN A 84 18.97 11.96 -18.72
CA ASN A 84 19.74 11.76 -17.48
C ASN A 84 20.12 13.09 -16.81
N GLU A 85 20.35 14.14 -17.61
CA GLU A 85 20.68 15.48 -17.11
C GLU A 85 19.46 16.17 -16.47
N GLU A 86 18.29 16.05 -17.09
CA GLU A 86 17.03 16.57 -16.53
C GLU A 86 16.62 15.83 -15.27
N TRP A 87 16.79 14.50 -15.25
CA TRP A 87 16.52 13.69 -14.06
C TRP A 87 17.44 14.09 -12.89
N ALA A 88 18.75 14.25 -13.14
CA ALA A 88 19.68 14.69 -12.11
C ALA A 88 19.33 16.08 -11.57
N ARG A 89 18.91 17.02 -12.43
CA ARG A 89 18.44 18.34 -12.00
C ARG A 89 17.14 18.25 -11.20
N PHE A 90 16.18 17.45 -11.65
CA PHE A 90 14.91 17.23 -10.96
C PHE A 90 15.12 16.66 -9.55
N LEU A 91 16.03 15.70 -9.42
CA LEU A 91 16.43 15.17 -8.11
C LEU A 91 16.98 16.29 -7.22
N LEU A 92 17.99 17.04 -7.67
CA LEU A 92 18.62 18.11 -6.89
C LEU A 92 17.70 19.30 -6.57
N GLU A 93 16.75 19.63 -7.43
CA GLU A 93 15.87 20.81 -7.28
C GLU A 93 14.57 20.50 -6.53
N TYR A 94 14.05 19.27 -6.62
CA TYR A 94 12.71 18.94 -6.11
C TYR A 94 12.64 17.72 -5.19
N LEU A 95 13.50 16.72 -5.35
CA LEU A 95 13.37 15.44 -4.63
C LEU A 95 14.39 15.27 -3.48
N ASP A 96 15.62 15.74 -3.69
CA ASP A 96 16.78 15.58 -2.83
C ASP A 96 17.50 16.94 -2.72
N VAL A 97 16.74 17.94 -2.25
CA VAL A 97 17.24 19.31 -2.11
C VAL A 97 18.20 19.35 -0.91
N PRO A 98 19.48 19.68 -1.09
CA PRO A 98 20.46 19.68 0.00
C PRO A 98 20.24 20.80 1.04
N ASN A 99 19.18 21.59 0.90
CA ASN A 99 18.90 22.78 1.72
C ASN A 99 17.58 22.66 2.53
N ASP A 100 16.96 21.49 2.56
CA ASP A 100 15.85 21.21 3.48
C ASP A 100 16.39 20.44 4.69
N GLY A 101 16.94 21.20 5.64
CA GLY A 101 17.53 20.74 6.90
C GLY A 101 17.35 21.77 8.02
#